data_AF-X1APU4-F1
#
_entry.id   AF-X1APU4-F1
#
_cell.length_a   1.000
_cell.length_b   1.000
_cell.length_c   1.000
_cell.angle_alpha   90.00
_cell.angle_beta   90.00
_cell.angle_gamma   90.00
#
_symmetry.space_group_name_H-M   'P 1'
#
loop_
_entity.id
_entity.type
_entity.pdbx_description
1 polymer ?
#
loop_
_entity_poly.entity_id
_entity_poly.type
_entity_poly.pdbx_seq_one_letter_code
_entity_poly.pdbx_strand_id
1 'polypeptide(L)' 'MDRQEYLSRIPKVDNILSIPDTKKLLEKFPRNIVVEAIRTVLEELRQSISEAKEEELESITIDSENLIPIISKLVEKIM' A
#
# COMPACT_ATOMS: atom_id res chain seq x y z
N MET A 1 -2.20 -18.15 12.12
CA MET A 1 -1.82 -16.73 12.21
C MET A 1 -3.10 -15.95 12.47
N ASP A 2 -3.12 -15.07 13.45
CA ASP A 2 -4.31 -14.24 13.70
C ASP A 2 -4.38 -13.10 12.69
N ARG A 3 -5.60 -12.70 12.31
CA ARG A 3 -5.85 -11.57 11.39
C ARG A 3 -5.16 -10.28 11.83
N GLN A 4 -5.04 -10.06 13.15
CA GLN A 4 -4.31 -8.92 13.72
C GLN A 4 -2.82 -8.92 13.34
N GLU A 5 -2.22 -10.10 13.18
CA GLU A 5 -0.82 -10.24 12.79
C GLU A 5 -0.61 -9.75 11.35
N TYR A 6 -1.52 -10.10 10.42
CA TYR A 6 -1.50 -9.59 9.04
C TYR A 6 -1.68 -8.08 8.97
N LEU A 7 -2.64 -7.53 9.73
CA LEU A 7 -2.83 -6.07 9.81
C LEU A 7 -1.60 -5.34 10.37
N SER A 8 -0.89 -5.96 11.31
CA SER A 8 0.33 -5.38 11.91
C SER A 8 1.53 -5.33 10.94
N ARG A 9 1.54 -6.19 9.92
CA ARG A 9 2.58 -6.22 8.88
C ARG A 9 2.42 -5.12 7.83
N ILE A 10 1.26 -4.46 7.80
CA ILE A 10 1.00 -3.36 6.86
C ILE A 10 1.98 -2.22 7.13
N PRO A 11 2.81 -1.84 6.15
CA PRO A 11 3.77 -0.76 6.33
C PRO A 11 3.06 0.57 6.55
N LYS A 12 3.70 1.46 7.32
CA LYS A 12 3.23 2.83 7.48
C LYS A 12 3.47 3.62 6.19
N VAL A 13 2.68 4.68 6.00
CA VAL A 13 2.86 5.62 4.88
C VAL A 13 4.30 6.14 4.82
N ASP A 14 4.87 6.54 5.95
CA ASP A 14 6.26 7.04 6.00
C ASP A 14 7.29 5.98 5.58
N ASN A 15 7.05 4.70 5.88
CA ASN A 15 7.92 3.61 5.43
C ASN A 15 7.89 3.52 3.91
N ILE A 16 6.72 3.59 3.28
CA ILE A 16 6.58 3.57 1.82
C ILE A 16 7.22 4.82 1.19
N LEU A 17 7.03 5.99 1.79
CA LEU A 17 7.64 7.24 1.32
C LEU A 17 9.17 7.22 1.39
N SER A 18 9.75 6.42 2.28
CA SER A 18 11.21 6.28 2.41
C SER A 18 11.84 5.45 1.28
N ILE A 19 11.04 4.66 0.56
CA ILE A 19 11.49 3.77 -0.52
C ILE A 19 11.98 4.60 -1.72
N PRO A 20 13.14 4.27 -2.31
CA PRO A 20 13.70 5.01 -3.45
C PRO A 20 12.73 5.19 -4.62
N ASP A 21 11.92 4.18 -4.94
CA ASP A 21 10.96 4.27 -6.05
C ASP A 21 9.80 5.23 -5.76
N THR A 22 9.33 5.30 -4.52
CA THR A 22 8.33 6.32 -4.12
C THR A 22 8.93 7.73 -4.21
N LYS A 23 10.23 7.89 -3.95
CA LYS A 23 10.90 9.19 -4.16
C LYS A 23 10.86 9.62 -5.62
N LYS A 24 11.04 8.69 -6.57
CA LYS A 24 10.89 8.97 -8.01
C LYS A 24 9.47 9.39 -8.37
N LEU A 25 8.44 8.86 -7.69
CA LEU A 25 7.06 9.32 -7.86
C LEU A 25 6.89 10.75 -7.34
N LEU A 26 7.48 11.09 -6.19
CA LEU A 26 7.42 12.45 -5.63
C LEU A 26 8.10 13.52 -6.50
N GLU A 27 9.05 13.13 -7.37
CA GLU A 27 9.66 14.02 -8.36
C GLU A 27 8.71 14.33 -9.53
N LYS A 28 7.80 13.41 -9.85
CA LYS A 28 6.87 13.51 -10.98
C LYS A 28 5.48 14.01 -10.59
N PHE A 29 5.08 13.74 -9.36
CA PHE A 29 3.72 13.93 -8.87
C PHE A 29 3.71 14.76 -7.57
N PRO A 30 2.71 15.63 -7.37
CA PRO A 30 2.56 16.36 -6.14
C PRO A 30 2.49 15.43 -4.92
N ARG A 31 3.19 15.80 -3.84
CA ARG A 31 3.28 14.97 -2.62
C ARG A 31 1.92 14.61 -2.02
N ASN A 32 0.95 15.53 -2.07
CA ASN A 32 -0.41 15.26 -1.59
C ASN A 32 -1.06 14.10 -2.34
N ILE A 33 -0.93 14.06 -3.68
CA ILE A 33 -1.49 12.99 -4.52
C ILE A 33 -0.80 11.65 -4.23
N VAL A 34 0.54 11.65 -4.13
CA VAL A 34 1.30 10.42 -3.82
C VAL A 34 0.92 9.88 -2.44
N VAL A 35 0.82 10.75 -1.43
CA VAL A 35 0.43 10.36 -0.07
C VAL A 35 -1.01 9.84 -0.02
N GLU A 36 -1.92 10.49 -0.74
CA GLU A 36 -3.32 10.05 -0.85
C GLU A 36 -3.40 8.67 -1.50
N ALA A 37 -2.71 8.47 -2.62
CA ALA A 37 -2.68 7.16 -3.28
C ALA A 37 -2.11 6.05 -2.39
N ILE A 38 -1.01 6.33 -1.66
CA ILE A 38 -0.46 5.37 -0.69
C ILE A 38 -1.50 5.04 0.38
N ARG A 39 -2.17 6.06 0.94
CA ARG A 39 -3.21 5.84 1.96
C ARG A 39 -4.34 4.97 1.43
N THR A 40 -4.81 5.24 0.21
CA THR A 40 -5.86 4.47 -0.44
C THR A 40 -5.45 3.01 -0.60
N VAL A 41 -4.27 2.73 -1.16
CA VAL A 41 -3.79 1.35 -1.33
C VAL A 41 -3.65 0.62 0.00
N LEU A 42 -3.12 1.29 1.03
CA LEU A 42 -3.01 0.70 2.36
C LEU A 42 -4.37 0.41 3.00
N GLU A 43 -5.36 1.28 2.79
CA GLU A 43 -6.69 1.11 3.32
C GLU A 43 -7.44 -0.01 2.60
N GLU A 44 -7.34 -0.10 1.27
CA GLU A 44 -7.86 -1.23 0.49
C GLU A 44 -7.25 -2.55 0.96
N LEU A 45 -5.95 -2.56 1.28
CA LEU A 45 -5.28 -3.75 1.81
C LEU A 45 -5.80 -4.13 3.20
N ARG A 46 -6.03 -3.15 4.09
CA ARG A 46 -6.66 -3.38 5.40
C ARG A 46 -8.06 -3.95 5.25
N GLN A 47 -8.84 -3.40 4.34
CA GLN A 47 -10.19 -3.85 4.06
C GLN A 47 -10.18 -5.28 3.54
N SER A 48 -9.29 -5.57 2.59
CA SER A 48 -9.09 -6.92 2.05
C SER A 48 -8.76 -7.93 3.14
N ILE A 49 -7.83 -7.61 4.05
CA ILE A 49 -7.49 -8.48 5.19
C ILE A 49 -8.66 -8.62 6.19
N SER A 50 -9.44 -7.55 6.37
CA SER A 50 -10.59 -7.56 7.28
C SER A 50 -11.78 -8.37 6.74
N GLU A 51 -11.95 -8.42 5.42
CA GLU A 51 -13.04 -9.12 4.75
C GLU A 51 -12.63 -10.54 4.30
N ALA A 52 -11.33 -10.79 4.12
CA ALA A 52 -10.79 -12.07 3.72
C ALA A 52 -11.10 -13.18 4.71
N LYS A 53 -11.42 -14.36 4.17
CA LYS A 53 -11.50 -15.60 4.95
C LYS A 53 -10.11 -16.04 5.38
N GLU A 54 -10.01 -16.88 6.42
CA GLU A 54 -8.71 -17.37 6.92
C GLU A 54 -7.85 -18.03 5.82
N GLU A 55 -8.48 -18.76 4.91
CA GLU A 55 -7.83 -19.40 3.76
C GLU A 55 -7.25 -18.38 2.76
N GLU A 56 -7.87 -17.21 2.65
CA GLU A 56 -7.43 -16.14 1.74
C GLU A 56 -6.31 -15.32 2.39
N LEU A 57 -6.27 -15.20 3.72
CA LEU A 57 -5.23 -14.47 4.43
C LEU A 57 -3.82 -15.00 4.14
N GLU A 58 -3.66 -16.33 4.00
CA GLU A 58 -2.37 -16.94 3.66
C GLU A 58 -1.88 -16.57 2.26
N SER A 59 -2.79 -16.19 1.36
CA SER A 59 -2.46 -15.75 0.00
C SER A 59 -2.10 -14.27 -0.11
N ILE A 60 -2.35 -13.47 0.95
CA ILE A 60 -2.09 -12.03 0.95
C ILE A 60 -0.61 -11.78 1.28
N THR A 61 0.18 -11.47 0.25
CA THR A 61 1.57 -11.02 0.38
C THR A 61 1.64 -9.51 0.62
N ILE A 62 2.12 -9.11 1.80
CA ILE A 62 2.27 -7.71 2.20
C ILE A 62 3.74 -7.31 2.02
N ASP A 63 4.16 -7.14 0.78
CA ASP A 63 5.52 -6.72 0.44
C ASP A 63 5.53 -5.31 -0.12
N SER A 64 6.36 -4.44 0.47
CA SER A 64 6.42 -3.03 0.11
C SER A 64 6.81 -2.81 -1.36
N GLU A 65 7.62 -3.72 -1.93
CA GLU A 65 8.01 -3.69 -3.35
C GLU A 65 6.84 -3.97 -4.29
N ASN A 66 5.88 -4.82 -3.89
CA ASN A 66 4.69 -5.12 -4.67
C ASN A 66 3.63 -4.01 -4.60
N LEU A 67 3.70 -3.14 -3.59
CA LEU A 67 2.79 -2.00 -3.44
C LEU A 67 3.15 -0.84 -4.38
N ILE A 68 4.43 -0.66 -4.73
CA ILE A 68 4.91 0.47 -5.54
C ILE A 68 4.21 0.56 -6.91
N PRO A 69 4.10 -0.53 -7.70
CA PRO A 69 3.40 -0.47 -8.99
C PRO A 69 1.92 -0.13 -8.86
N ILE A 70 1.26 -0.60 -7.80
CA ILE A 70 -0.16 -0.32 -7.53
C ILE A 70 -0.34 1.16 -7.21
N ILE A 71 0.51 1.70 -6.33
CA ILE A 71 0.52 3.12 -5.97
C ILE A 71 0.77 3.98 -7.23
N SER A 72 1.77 3.64 -8.04
CA SER A 72 2.07 4.38 -9.28
C SER A 72 0.87 4.45 -10.22
N LYS A 73 0.20 3.32 -10.47
CA LYS A 73 -1.02 3.27 -11.29
C LYS A 73 -2.15 4.12 -10.72
N LEU A 74 -2.30 4.13 -9.39
CA LEU A 74 -3.36 4.86 -8.72
C LEU A 74 -3.09 6.37 -8.76
N VAL A 75 -1.84 6.79 -8.57
CA VAL A 75 -1.39 8.18 -8.73
C VAL A 75 -1.65 8.68 -10.16
N GLU A 76 -1.34 7.87 -11.19
CA GLU A 76 -1.61 8.21 -12.60
C GLU A 76 -3.10 8.34 -12.90
N LYS A 77 -3.97 7.61 -12.18
CA LYS A 77 -5.43 7.67 -12.36
C LYS A 77 -6.08 8.87 -11.67
N ILE A 78 -5.46 9.40 -10.62
CA ILE A 78 -5.97 10.55 -9.85
C ILE A 78 -5.68 11.88 -10.58
N MET A 79 -4.60 11.95 -11.36
CA MET A 79 -4.25 13.13 -12.17
C MET A 79 -5.04 13.19 -13.47
#